data_AF-A0A9D2LSF0-F1
#
_entry.id   AF-A0A9D2LSF0-F1
#
_cell.length_a   1.000
_cell.length_b   1.000
_cell.length_c   1.000
_cell.angle_alpha   90.00
_cell.angle_beta   90.00
_cell.angle_gamma   90.00
#
_symmetry.space_group_name_H-M   'P 1'
#
loop_
_entity.id
_entity.type
_entity.pdbx_description
1 polymer ?
#
loop_
_entity_poly.entity_id
_entity_poly.type
_entity_poly.pdbx_seq_one_letter_code
_entity_poly.pdbx_strand_id
1 'polypeptide(L)'
;EDICQYFYDNRNFYQKVLMVEEQNSFSEYFSQFLQKIFYQCLKNILTENTHLDFYIHFYTDAIIAAIKRWISSENCCPPKKFISLIHSCLIFPR
;
A
#
# COMPACT_ATOMS: atom_id res chain seq x y z
N GLU A 1 -2.21 -3.42 11.34
CA GLU A 1 -3.55 -3.94 11.02
C GLU A 1 -4.60 -2.82 10.94
N ASP A 2 -4.47 -1.79 11.77
CA ASP A 2 -5.48 -0.73 11.95
C ASP A 2 -5.92 -0.01 10.68
N ILE A 3 -5.00 0.31 9.76
CA ILE A 3 -5.38 1.07 8.53
C ILE A 3 -6.22 0.24 7.55
N CYS A 4 -5.91 -1.06 7.42
CA CYS A 4 -6.71 -1.94 6.56
C CYS A 4 -8.07 -2.20 7.20
N GLN A 5 -8.12 -2.39 8.52
CA GLN A 5 -9.40 -2.52 9.23
C GLN A 5 -10.26 -1.28 9.04
N TYR A 6 -9.68 -0.10 9.21
CA TYR A 6 -10.39 1.17 9.03
C TYR A 6 -10.90 1.38 7.60
N PHE A 7 -10.11 1.04 6.59
CA PHE A 7 -10.58 1.06 5.19
C PHE A 7 -11.72 0.09 4.96
N TYR A 8 -11.64 -1.11 5.52
CA TYR A 8 -12.67 -2.14 5.38
C TYR A 8 -13.99 -1.73 6.04
N ASP A 9 -13.94 -1.18 7.25
CA ASP A 9 -15.13 -0.72 7.98
C ASP A 9 -15.79 0.46 7.25
N ASN A 10 -15.01 1.29 6.55
CA ASN A 10 -15.46 2.46 5.80
C ASN A 10 -15.39 2.25 4.27
N ARG A 11 -15.56 0.99 3.83
CA ARG A 11 -15.26 0.55 2.46
C ARG A 11 -15.95 1.37 1.37
N ASN A 12 -17.23 1.65 1.51
CA ASN A 12 -18.00 2.39 0.49
C ASN A 12 -17.48 3.82 0.28
N PHE A 13 -16.91 4.42 1.33
CA PHE A 13 -16.28 5.73 1.26
C PHE A 13 -14.89 5.63 0.62
N TYR A 14 -14.04 4.75 1.14
CA TYR A 14 -12.66 4.62 0.67
C TYR A 14 -12.55 4.05 -0.74
N GLN A 15 -13.50 3.21 -1.18
CA GLN A 15 -13.59 2.77 -2.57
C GLN A 15 -13.72 3.96 -3.52
N LYS A 16 -14.50 4.98 -3.17
CA LYS A 16 -14.66 6.18 -4.00
C LYS A 16 -13.43 7.08 -3.90
N VAL A 17 -12.99 7.36 -2.69
CA VAL A 17 -11.88 8.29 -2.40
C VAL A 17 -10.55 7.81 -2.99
N LEU A 18 -10.28 6.51 -2.95
CA LEU A 18 -9.07 5.93 -3.55
C LEU A 18 -9.10 5.86 -5.08
N MET A 19 -10.27 6.04 -5.71
CA MET A 19 -10.41 6.02 -7.18
C MET A 19 -10.41 7.41 -7.79
N VAL A 20 -10.40 8.47 -6.98
CA VAL A 20 -10.23 9.84 -7.47
C VAL A 20 -8.79 10.03 -7.95
N GLU A 21 -8.63 10.43 -9.21
CA GLU A 21 -7.33 10.67 -9.88
C GLU A 21 -7.06 12.18 -10.11
N GLU A 22 -7.74 13.04 -9.36
CA GLU A 22 -7.50 14.48 -9.36
C GLU A 22 -6.15 14.83 -8.70
N GLN A 23 -5.62 16.01 -9.03
CA GLN A 23 -4.44 16.57 -8.35
C GLN A 23 -4.72 16.73 -6.86
N ASN A 24 -3.76 16.38 -6.00
CA ASN A 24 -3.90 16.37 -4.54
C ASN A 24 -4.97 15.37 -4.04
N SER A 25 -5.25 14.32 -4.81
CA SER A 25 -6.13 13.25 -4.38
C SER A 25 -5.61 12.58 -3.11
N PHE A 26 -6.52 11.94 -2.37
CA PHE A 26 -6.14 11.10 -1.23
C PHE A 26 -5.15 10.00 -1.64
N SER A 27 -5.27 9.45 -2.86
CA SER A 27 -4.32 8.46 -3.39
C SER A 27 -2.90 9.00 -3.50
N GLU A 28 -2.74 10.25 -3.94
CA GLU A 28 -1.44 10.90 -4.03
C GLU A 28 -0.84 11.16 -2.65
N TYR A 29 -1.63 11.70 -1.72
CA TYR A 29 -1.20 11.90 -0.33
C TYR A 29 -0.81 10.57 0.33
N PHE A 30 -1.62 9.54 0.13
CA PHE A 30 -1.37 8.21 0.67
C PHE A 30 -0.11 7.57 0.07
N SER A 31 0.15 7.80 -1.22
CA SER A 31 1.41 7.40 -1.87
C SER A 31 2.62 8.04 -1.22
N GLN A 32 2.62 9.36 -1.05
CA GLN A 32 3.71 10.09 -0.40
C GLN A 32 3.93 9.63 1.04
N PHE A 33 2.84 9.30 1.76
CA PHE A 33 2.91 8.73 3.10
C PHE A 33 3.58 7.35 3.11
N LEU A 34 3.19 6.45 2.20
CA LEU A 34 3.80 5.12 2.07
C LEU A 34 5.28 5.21 1.66
N GLN A 35 5.64 6.12 0.76
CA GLN A 35 7.04 6.34 0.38
C GLN A 35 7.90 6.72 1.58
N LYS A 36 7.40 7.58 2.47
CA LYS A 36 8.10 7.95 3.72
C LYS A 36 8.29 6.74 4.64
N ILE A 37 7.28 5.88 4.78
CA ILE A 37 7.39 4.64 5.55
C ILE A 37 8.46 3.73 4.93
N PHE A 38 8.39 3.49 3.62
CA PHE A 38 9.34 2.61 2.95
C PHE A 38 10.77 3.16 2.97
N TYR A 39 10.96 4.47 2.87
CA TYR A 39 12.26 5.09 3.05
C TYR A 39 12.85 4.77 4.43
N GLN A 40 12.06 4.93 5.50
CA GLN A 40 12.51 4.62 6.87
C GLN A 40 12.82 3.13 7.05
N CYS A 41 12.00 2.24 6.47
CA CYS A 41 12.22 0.80 6.55
C CYS A 41 13.45 0.34 5.74
N LEU A 42 13.58 0.79 4.49
CA LEU A 42 14.57 0.28 3.55
C LEU A 42 15.94 0.92 3.72
N LYS A 43 16.03 2.18 4.18
CA LYS A 43 17.32 2.86 4.39
C LYS A 43 18.25 2.10 5.34
N ASN A 44 17.69 1.43 6.36
CA ASN A 44 18.46 0.67 7.33
C ASN A 44 18.76 -0.77 6.88
N ILE A 45 18.00 -1.28 5.91
CA ILE A 45 18.14 -2.66 5.38
C ILE A 45 19.10 -2.67 4.19
N LEU A 46 19.07 -1.63 3.36
CA LEU A 46 19.84 -1.50 2.14
C LEU A 46 20.98 -0.50 2.35
N THR A 47 22.00 -0.93 3.10
CA THR A 47 23.14 -0.09 3.55
C THR A 47 23.98 0.51 2.42
N GLU A 48 23.89 0.01 1.18
CA GLU A 48 24.76 0.43 0.06
C GLU A 48 24.04 0.64 -1.30
N ASN A 49 22.71 0.70 -1.37
CA ASN A 49 22.04 0.58 -2.67
C ASN A 49 21.79 1.90 -3.41
N THR A 50 22.40 2.00 -4.60
CA THR A 50 22.14 2.97 -5.68
C THR A 50 20.69 2.98 -6.21
N HIS A 51 19.85 2.04 -5.74
CA HIS A 51 18.49 1.83 -6.24
C HIS A 51 17.39 1.98 -5.17
N LEU A 52 17.70 2.59 -4.02
CA LEU A 52 16.74 2.81 -2.92
C LEU A 52 15.43 3.44 -3.43
N ASP A 53 15.54 4.49 -4.26
CA ASP A 53 14.37 5.17 -4.82
C ASP A 53 13.51 4.21 -5.65
N PHE A 54 14.11 3.38 -6.50
CA PHE A 54 13.37 2.39 -7.29
C PHE A 54 12.55 1.46 -6.39
N TYR A 55 13.14 0.93 -5.32
CA TYR A 55 12.43 0.05 -4.39
C TYR A 55 11.27 0.76 -3.69
N ILE A 56 11.49 1.99 -3.22
CA ILE A 56 10.46 2.79 -2.56
C ILE A 56 9.27 3.00 -3.48
N HIS A 57 9.51 3.44 -4.73
CA HIS A 57 8.44 3.66 -5.71
C HIS A 57 7.73 2.35 -6.05
N PHE A 58 8.47 1.27 -6.34
CA PHE A 58 7.89 -0.04 -6.67
C PHE A 58 6.98 -0.58 -5.57
N TYR A 59 7.44 -0.60 -4.31
CA TYR A 59 6.62 -1.10 -3.20
C TYR A 59 5.44 -0.19 -2.92
N THR A 60 5.60 1.13 -3.06
CA THR A 60 4.49 2.06 -2.92
C THR A 60 3.40 1.78 -3.94
N ASP A 61 3.76 1.72 -5.22
CA ASP A 61 2.82 1.50 -6.31
C ASP A 61 2.11 0.15 -6.18
N ALA A 62 2.87 -0.91 -5.86
CA ALA A 62 2.33 -2.25 -5.66
C ALA A 62 1.31 -2.29 -4.52
N ILE A 63 1.60 -1.66 -3.37
CA ILE A 63 0.71 -1.63 -2.22
C ILE A 63 -0.55 -0.80 -2.48
N ILE A 64 -0.41 0.38 -3.10
CA ILE A 64 -1.58 1.20 -3.47
C ILE A 64 -2.48 0.44 -4.43
N ALA A 65 -1.91 -0.14 -5.48
CA ALA A 65 -2.67 -0.91 -6.46
C ALA A 65 -3.34 -2.13 -5.80
N ALA A 66 -2.67 -2.78 -4.85
CA ALA A 66 -3.26 -3.89 -4.10
C ALA A 66 -4.43 -3.44 -3.22
N ILE A 67 -4.30 -2.32 -2.48
CA ILE A 67 -5.36 -1.76 -1.64
C ILE A 67 -6.56 -1.33 -2.49
N LYS A 68 -6.33 -0.60 -3.59
CA LYS A 68 -7.38 -0.17 -4.53
C LYS A 68 -8.18 -1.36 -5.07
N ARG A 69 -7.49 -2.44 -5.46
CA ARG A 69 -8.12 -3.68 -5.94
C ARG A 69 -8.88 -4.40 -4.84
N TRP A 70 -8.27 -4.53 -3.67
CA TRP A 70 -8.88 -5.18 -2.51
C TRP A 70 -10.18 -4.49 -2.09
N ILE A 71 -10.13 -3.17 -1.88
CA ILE A 71 -11.29 -2.40 -1.43
C ILE A 71 -12.41 -2.34 -2.47
N SER A 72 -12.07 -2.49 -3.75
CA SER A 72 -13.05 -2.48 -4.85
C SER A 72 -13.63 -3.85 -5.19
N SER A 73 -13.05 -4.94 -4.67
CA SER A 73 -13.48 -6.29 -4.98
C SER A 73 -14.85 -6.61 -4.41
N GLU A 74 -15.79 -7.13 -5.21
CA GLU A 74 -17.11 -7.57 -4.72
C GLU A 74 -16.99 -8.52 -3.52
N ASN A 75 -16.02 -9.43 -3.56
CA ASN A 75 -15.65 -10.35 -2.49
C ASN A 75 -14.42 -9.86 -1.71
N CYS A 76 -14.46 -8.61 -1.25
CA CYS A 76 -13.41 -8.01 -0.42
C CYS A 76 -13.15 -8.87 0.82
N CYS A 77 -11.99 -9.53 0.86
CA CYS A 77 -11.67 -10.43 1.96
C CYS A 77 -11.36 -9.66 3.26
N PRO A 78 -11.47 -10.28 4.45
CA PRO A 78 -11.18 -9.60 5.70
C PRO A 78 -9.74 -9.02 5.76
N PRO A 79 -9.52 -7.90 6.44
CA PRO A 79 -8.22 -7.21 6.52
C PRO A 79 -7.05 -8.12 6.89
N LYS A 80 -7.24 -9.01 7.87
CA LYS A 80 -6.21 -9.97 8.29
C LYS A 80 -5.76 -10.89 7.16
N LYS A 81 -6.71 -11.36 6.35
CA LYS A 81 -6.41 -12.21 5.18
C LYS A 81 -5.66 -11.41 4.12
N PHE A 82 -6.10 -10.19 3.83
CA PHE A 82 -5.42 -9.31 2.89
C PHE A 82 -3.98 -9.03 3.32
N ILE A 83 -3.75 -8.66 4.58
CA ILE A 83 -2.42 -8.41 5.15
C ILE A 83 -1.54 -9.64 5.04
N SER A 84 -2.06 -10.83 5.35
CA SER A 84 -1.31 -12.09 5.19
C SER A 84 -0.86 -12.34 3.75
N LEU A 85 -1.70 -12.03 2.76
CA LEU A 85 -1.36 -12.16 1.34
C LEU A 85 -0.28 -11.15 0.95
N ILE A 86 -0.41 -9.88 1.37
CA ILE A 86 0.62 -8.87 1.13
C ILE A 86 1.96 -9.29 1.72
N HIS A 87 1.99 -9.77 2.96
CA HIS A 87 3.21 -10.27 3.57
C HIS A 87 3.81 -11.43 2.77
N SER A 88 3.02 -12.37 2.25
CA SER A 88 3.53 -13.45 1.40
C SER A 88 4.14 -12.96 0.08
N CYS A 89 3.67 -11.82 -0.45
CA CYS A 89 4.25 -11.21 -1.66
C CYS A 89 5.54 -10.44 -1.37
N LEU A 90 5.68 -9.86 -0.17
CA LEU A 90 6.88 -9.11 0.24
C LEU A 90 7.98 -10.05 0.74
N ILE A 91 7.61 -11.22 1.29
CA ILE A 91 8.51 -12.31 1.65
C ILE A 91 8.65 -13.21 0.41
N PHE A 92 9.17 -12.68 -0.70
CA PHE A 92 9.82 -13.57 -1.66
C PHE A 92 11.19 -13.95 -1.08
N PRO A 93 11.46 -15.24 -0.84
CA PRO A 93 12.74 -15.67 -0.34
C PRO A 93 13.78 -15.55 -1.46
N ARG A 94 14.84 -14.76 -1.17
CA ARG A 94 16.20 -14.82 -1.71
C ARG A 94 16.36 -15.03 -3.22
#